data_AF-A0A2N3EV57-F1
#
_entry.id   AF-A0A2N3EV57-F1
#
_cell.length_a   1.000
_cell.length_b   1.000
_cell.length_c   1.000
_cell.angle_alpha   90.00
_cell.angle_beta   90.00
_cell.angle_gamma   90.00
#
_symmetry.space_group_name_H-M   'P 1'
#
loop_
_entity.id
_entity.type
_entity.pdbx_description
1 polymer ?
#
loop_
_entity_poly.entity_id
_entity_poly.type
_entity_poly.pdbx_seq_one_letter_code
_entity_poly.pdbx_strand_id
1 'polypeptide(L)'
;MIGYALTFAFGCFGLALLLNIYRIVNAPTVGDRILALDTMVINAIALLALFGILEGTAVYFEASMLIAMTGFISTVSYTRYLLRGDIIE
;
A
#
# COMPACT_ATOMS: atom_id res chain seq x y z
N MET A 1 25.66 8.72 -0.40
CA MET A 1 25.17 7.83 0.69
C MET A 1 23.66 7.65 0.63
N ILE A 2 22.87 8.73 0.55
CA ILE A 2 21.40 8.66 0.36
C ILE A 2 20.97 7.89 -0.90
N GLY A 3 21.67 8.07 -2.03
CA GLY A 3 21.33 7.33 -3.27
C GLY A 3 21.34 5.81 -3.11
N TYR A 4 22.38 5.23 -2.49
CA TYR A 4 22.43 3.78 -2.22
C TYR A 4 21.31 3.31 -1.28
N ALA A 5 20.98 4.12 -0.27
CA ALA A 5 19.87 3.82 0.63
C ALA A 5 18.52 3.83 -0.10
N LEU A 6 18.31 4.79 -1.02
CA LEU A 6 17.10 4.86 -1.85
C LEU A 6 17.00 3.62 -2.75
N THR A 7 18.04 3.26 -3.50
CA THR A 7 18.01 2.10 -4.39
C THR A 7 17.75 0.81 -3.61
N PHE A 8 18.35 0.66 -2.43
CA PHE A 8 18.10 -0.48 -1.54
C PHE A 8 16.64 -0.51 -1.06
N ALA A 9 16.10 0.62 -0.62
CA ALA A 9 14.70 0.73 -0.19
C ALA A 9 13.73 0.42 -1.34
N PHE A 10 13.97 0.95 -2.54
CA PHE A 10 13.21 0.62 -3.75
C PHE A 10 13.20 -0.88 -4.03
N GLY A 11 14.35 -1.55 -3.92
CA GLY A 11 14.45 -3.00 -4.05
C GLY A 11 13.62 -3.74 -3.01
N CYS A 12 13.72 -3.36 -1.73
CA CYS A 12 12.96 -3.99 -0.64
C CYS A 12 11.45 -3.83 -0.79
N PHE A 13 10.96 -2.61 -1.07
CA PHE A 13 9.52 -2.35 -1.25
C PHE A 13 8.99 -2.97 -2.54
N GLY A 14 9.79 -3.01 -3.61
CA GLY A 14 9.46 -3.72 -4.84
C GLY A 14 9.29 -5.22 -4.62
N LEU A 15 10.23 -5.85 -3.90
CA LEU A 15 10.11 -7.26 -3.50
C LEU A 15 8.90 -7.51 -2.60
N ALA A 16 8.64 -6.62 -1.64
CA ALA A 16 7.47 -6.72 -0.76
C ALA A 16 6.15 -6.67 -1.56
N LEU A 17 6.07 -5.83 -2.61
CA LEU A 17 4.94 -5.80 -3.53
C LEU A 17 4.73 -7.14 -4.26
N LEU A 18 5.81 -7.74 -4.77
CA LEU A 18 5.73 -9.05 -5.43
C LEU A 18 5.26 -10.14 -4.46
N LEU A 19 5.76 -10.14 -3.22
CA LEU A 19 5.33 -11.07 -2.17
C LEU A 19 3.85 -10.87 -1.80
N ASN A 20 3.36 -9.63 -1.77
CA ASN A 20 1.95 -9.36 -1.52
C ASN A 20 1.06 -9.83 -2.67
N ILE A 21 1.47 -9.66 -3.93
CA ILE A 21 0.75 -10.21 -5.10
C ILE A 21 0.64 -11.72 -4.97
N TYR A 22 1.74 -12.40 -4.66
CA TYR A 22 1.75 -13.83 -4.40
C TYR A 22 0.79 -14.21 -3.27
N ARG A 23 0.74 -13.42 -2.20
CA ARG A 23 -0.16 -13.67 -1.06
C ARG A 23 -1.63 -13.46 -1.42
N ILE A 24 -1.98 -12.47 -2.24
CA ILE A 24 -3.37 -12.26 -2.70
C ILE A 24 -3.87 -13.48 -3.49
N VAL A 25 -3.05 -14.02 -4.39
CA VAL A 25 -3.43 -15.17 -5.23
C VAL A 25 -3.61 -16.43 -4.39
N ASN A 26 -2.75 -16.66 -3.40
CA ASN A 26 -2.76 -17.88 -2.58
C ASN A 26 -3.54 -17.76 -1.27
N ALA A 27 -4.10 -16.59 -0.96
CA ALA A 27 -4.78 -16.37 0.32
C ALA A 27 -6.07 -17.21 0.43
N PRO A 28 -6.23 -17.98 1.53
CA PRO A 28 -7.35 -18.92 1.72
C PRO A 28 -8.64 -18.21 2.12
N THR A 29 -8.56 -17.09 2.86
CA THR A 29 -9.73 -16.32 3.28
C THR A 29 -9.82 -14.99 2.54
N VAL A 30 -11.03 -14.46 2.41
CA VAL A 30 -11.25 -13.10 1.87
C VAL A 30 -10.59 -12.04 2.77
N GLY A 31 -10.60 -12.26 4.09
CA GLY A 31 -9.90 -11.41 5.06
C GLY A 31 -8.39 -11.29 4.78
N ASP A 32 -7.72 -12.42 4.53
CA ASP A 32 -6.28 -12.43 4.21
C ASP A 32 -5.97 -11.67 2.92
N ARG A 33 -6.88 -11.71 1.93
CA ARG A 33 -6.75 -10.96 0.68
C ARG A 33 -6.88 -9.46 0.92
N ILE A 34 -7.83 -9.04 1.76
CA ILE A 34 -8.02 -7.63 2.13
C ILE A 34 -6.79 -7.10 2.86
N LEU A 35 -6.25 -7.85 3.82
CA LEU A 35 -5.03 -7.47 4.54
C LEU A 35 -3.81 -7.39 3.61
N ALA A 36 -3.68 -8.33 2.66
CA ALA A 36 -2.61 -8.29 1.66
C ALA A 36 -2.75 -7.08 0.72
N LEU A 37 -3.97 -6.73 0.31
CA LEU A 37 -4.27 -5.52 -0.48
C LEU A 37 -3.92 -4.24 0.29
N ASP A 38 -4.32 -4.14 1.56
CA ASP A 38 -3.99 -3.01 2.43
C ASP A 38 -2.46 -2.83 2.55
N THR A 39 -1.74 -3.94 2.75
CA THR A 39 -0.28 -3.94 2.79
C THR A 39 0.34 -3.50 1.45
N MET A 40 -0.28 -3.83 0.30
CA MET A 40 0.17 -3.34 -1.01
C MET A 40 0.03 -1.83 -1.14
N VAL A 41 -1.06 -1.25 -0.64
CA VAL A 41 -1.28 0.20 -0.67
C VAL A 41 -0.20 0.92 0.14
N ILE A 42 0.15 0.41 1.33
CA ILE A 42 1.23 0.96 2.15
C ILE A 42 2.59 0.87 1.44
N ASN A 43 2.90 -0.26 0.81
CA ASN A 43 4.13 -0.41 0.02
C ASN A 43 4.17 0.57 -1.16
N ALA A 44 3.04 0.82 -1.83
CA ALA A 44 2.94 1.80 -2.91
C ALA A 44 3.15 3.24 -2.41
N ILE A 45 2.60 3.59 -1.24
CA ILE A 45 2.81 4.89 -0.59
C ILE A 45 4.30 5.09 -0.27
N ALA A 46 4.96 4.07 0.25
CA ALA A 46 6.40 4.11 0.53
C ALA A 46 7.23 4.32 -0.76
N LEU A 47 6.90 3.63 -1.85
CA LEU A 47 7.55 3.83 -3.14
C LEU A 47 7.35 5.24 -3.70
N LEU A 48 6.14 5.80 -3.60
CA LEU A 48 5.86 7.18 -4.00
C LEU A 48 6.66 8.19 -3.17
N ALA A 49 6.74 7.99 -1.85
CA ALA A 49 7.53 8.85 -0.98
C ALA A 49 9.04 8.78 -1.32
N LEU A 50 9.57 7.57 -1.55
CA LEU A 50 10.96 7.38 -1.99
C LEU A 50 11.22 8.04 -3.35
N PHE A 51 10.25 7.99 -4.26
CA PHE A 51 10.34 8.65 -5.56
C PHE A 51 10.33 10.17 -5.43
N GLY A 52 9.52 10.73 -4.53
CA GLY A 52 9.57 12.16 -4.19
C GLY A 52 10.93 12.61 -3.68
N ILE A 53 11.59 11.79 -2.84
CA ILE A 53 12.94 12.06 -2.36
C ILE A 53 13.96 11.99 -3.52
N LEU A 54 13.79 11.06 -4.46
CA LEU A 54 14.67 10.92 -5.62
C LEU A 54 14.59 12.13 -6.57
N GLU A 55 13.37 12.58 -6.87
CA GLU A 55 13.09 13.75 -7.73
C GLU A 55 13.33 15.09 -7.01
N GLY A 56 13.50 15.08 -5.69
CA GLY A 56 13.71 16.29 -4.89
C GLY A 56 12.47 17.19 -4.80
N THR A 57 11.27 16.63 -4.97
CA THR A 57 9.99 17.38 -4.96
C THR A 57 9.01 16.82 -3.92
N ALA A 58 8.33 17.72 -3.22
CA ALA A 58 7.32 17.38 -2.22
C ALA A 58 5.98 16.91 -2.83
N VAL A 59 5.76 17.13 -4.13
CA VAL A 59 4.48 16.82 -4.79
C VAL A 59 4.12 15.33 -4.68
N TYR A 60 5.08 14.43 -4.84
CA TYR A 60 4.82 12.99 -4.68
C TYR A 60 4.54 12.59 -3.23
N PHE A 61 5.10 13.32 -2.26
CA PHE A 61 4.79 13.09 -0.85
C PHE A 61 3.34 13.49 -0.55
N GLU A 62 2.88 14.64 -1.04
CA GLU A 62 1.48 15.06 -0.91
C GLU A 62 0.52 14.05 -1.55
N ALA A 63 0.83 13.59 -2.77
CA ALA A 63 0.06 12.54 -3.44
C ALA A 63 0.02 11.23 -2.62
N SER A 64 1.14 10.84 -2.01
CA SER A 64 1.21 9.66 -1.14
C SER A 64 0.32 9.77 0.10
N MET A 65 0.19 10.98 0.68
CA MET A 65 -0.72 11.23 1.81
C MET A 65 -2.19 11.14 1.40
N LEU A 66 -2.56 11.66 0.23
CA LEU A 66 -3.92 11.51 -0.31
C LEU A 66 -4.28 10.04 -0.53
N ILE A 67 -3.34 9.25 -1.06
CA ILE A 67 -3.50 7.81 -1.23
C ILE A 67 -3.58 7.10 0.12
N ALA A 68 -2.81 7.52 1.13
CA ALA A 68 -2.89 6.95 2.47
C ALA A 68 -4.28 7.11 3.09
N MET A 69 -4.87 8.32 2.99
CA MET A 69 -6.20 8.58 3.53
C MET A 69 -7.29 7.77 2.81
N THR A 70 -7.25 7.74 1.48
CA THR A 70 -8.24 7.02 0.67
C THR A 70 -8.08 5.50 0.79
N GLY A 71 -6.85 5.00 0.84
CA GLY A 71 -6.51 3.60 1.05
C GLY A 71 -7.07 3.07 2.36
N PHE A 72 -6.88 3.81 3.46
CA PHE A 72 -7.44 3.45 4.76
C PHE A 72 -8.97 3.34 4.74
N ILE A 73 -9.66 4.31 4.12
CA ILE A 73 -11.12 4.29 4.01
C ILE A 73 -11.59 3.07 3.19
N SER A 74 -10.86 2.70 2.13
CA SER A 74 -11.18 1.53 1.31
C SER A 74 -11.11 0.21 2.11
N THR A 75 -10.11 0.03 2.96
CA THR A 75 -9.96 -1.17 3.79
C THR A 75 -11.04 -1.23 4.89
N VAL A 76 -11.36 -0.10 5.52
CA VAL A 76 -12.43 -0.02 6.55
C VAL A 76 -13.80 -0.34 5.95
N SER A 77 -14.12 0.23 4.78
CA SER A 77 -15.39 -0.05 4.11
C SER A 77 -15.50 -1.52 3.68
N TYR A 78 -14.43 -2.12 3.17
CA TYR A 78 -14.43 -3.53 2.75
C TYR A 78 -14.57 -4.49 3.93
N THR A 79 -13.89 -4.22 5.05
CA THR A 79 -14.01 -5.04 6.27
C THR A 79 -15.39 -4.89 6.92
N ARG A 80 -15.98 -3.69 6.91
CA ARG A 80 -17.38 -3.45 7.32
C ARG A 80 -18.36 -4.26 6.48
N TYR A 81 -18.23 -4.20 5.15
CA TYR A 81 -19.05 -4.96 4.22
C TYR A 81 -18.97 -6.46 4.48
N LEU A 82 -17.75 -6.99 4.70
CA LEU A 82 -17.55 -8.40 4.99
C LEU A 82 -18.24 -8.87 6.29
N LEU A 83 -18.29 -8.00 7.31
CA LEU A 83 -18.89 -8.34 8.61
C LEU A 83 -20.40 -8.16 8.67
N ARG A 84 -20.95 -7.11 8.02
CA ARG A 84 -22.35 -6.71 8.17
C ARG A 84 -23.20 -6.92 6.92
N GLY A 85 -22.60 -7.23 5.77
CA GLY A 85 -23.28 -7.35 4.48
C GLY A 85 -23.70 -6.01 3.87
N ASP A 86 -23.53 -4.90 4.60
CA ASP A 86 -23.87 -3.55 4.14
C ASP A 86 -22.80 -2.53 4.57
N ILE A 87 -22.63 -1.49 3.75
CA ILE A 87 -21.55 -0.49 3.92
C ILE A 87 -22.07 0.73 4.68
N ILE A 88 -23.32 1.11 4.45
CA ILE A 88 -23.98 2.30 4.99
C ILE A 88 -25.31 1.85 5.61
N GLU A 89 -25.51 2.22 6.87
CA GLU A 89 -26.75 2.01 7.63
C GLU A 89 -27.67 3.22 7.47
#